data_AF-A0A9E5R6X2-F1
#
_entry.id   AF-A0A9E5R6X2-F1
#
_cell.length_a   1.000
_cell.length_b   1.000
_cell.length_c   1.000
_cell.angle_alpha   90.00
_cell.angle_beta   90.00
_cell.angle_gamma   90.00
#
_symmetry.space_group_name_H-M   'P 1'
#
loop_
_entity.id
_entity.type
_entity.pdbx_description
1 polymer ?
#
loop_
_entity_poly.entity_id
_entity_poly.type
_entity_poly.pdbx_seq_one_letter_code
_entity_poly.pdbx_strand_id
1 'polypeptide(L)'
;MQPVERLIRTALAAVILLASIDGAGADMASRSGLLDGLSFDTSMHVAENGATYESRFSFRDGQFYSVRCNQACDFGWTAYDSWEEDGATHFRVEM
;
A
#
# COMPACT_ATOMS: atom_id res chain seq x y z
N MET A 1 19.65 -15.86 -26.88
CA MET A 1 18.93 -14.62 -27.26
C MET A 1 17.51 -14.98 -27.64
N GLN A 2 16.58 -14.77 -26.70
CA GLN A 2 15.13 -14.51 -26.82
C GLN A 2 14.67 -14.03 -25.40
N PRO A 3 13.62 -13.19 -25.30
CA PRO A 3 13.65 -11.98 -24.47
C PRO A 3 13.15 -12.16 -23.02
N VAL A 4 13.74 -11.37 -22.13
CA VAL A 4 13.50 -11.28 -20.69
C VAL A 4 12.37 -10.27 -20.43
N GLU A 5 11.10 -10.61 -20.69
CA GLU A 5 9.98 -9.66 -20.54
C GLU A 5 8.70 -10.23 -19.92
N ARG A 6 8.77 -11.34 -19.18
CA ARG A 6 7.58 -11.89 -18.51
C ARG A 6 7.90 -12.52 -17.15
N LEU A 7 8.18 -11.70 -16.13
CA LEU A 7 8.22 -12.22 -14.75
C LEU A 7 8.01 -11.19 -13.64
N ILE A 8 7.21 -10.15 -13.88
CA ILE A 8 6.72 -9.27 -12.80
C ILE A 8 5.21 -9.10 -12.92
N ARG A 9 4.51 -10.23 -12.80
CA ARG A 9 3.10 -10.27 -12.41
C ARG A 9 3.01 -11.43 -11.45
N THR A 10 2.32 -11.23 -10.31
CA THR A 10 2.09 -12.19 -9.22
C THR A 10 3.08 -12.07 -8.06
N ALA A 11 2.73 -11.25 -7.06
CA ALA A 11 2.83 -11.59 -5.63
C ALA A 11 2.65 -10.33 -4.76
N LEU A 12 1.42 -9.83 -4.65
CA LEU A 12 1.01 -9.17 -3.40
C LEU A 12 -0.51 -9.26 -3.25
N ALA A 13 -0.98 -10.48 -2.99
CA ALA A 13 -2.35 -10.75 -2.57
C ALA A 13 -2.30 -11.88 -1.55
N ALA A 14 -2.45 -11.54 -0.27
CA ALA A 14 -3.08 -12.37 0.76
C ALA A 14 -2.80 -11.79 2.16
N VAL A 15 -3.62 -10.83 2.58
CA VAL A 15 -4.04 -10.77 3.99
C VAL A 15 -5.56 -10.81 3.96
N ILE A 16 -6.09 -12.03 3.91
CA ILE A 16 -7.52 -12.30 4.09
C ILE A 16 -7.70 -12.56 5.59
N LEU A 17 -8.26 -11.59 6.31
CA LEU A 17 -8.85 -11.83 7.62
C LEU A 17 -10.35 -11.99 7.42
N LEU A 18 -10.84 -13.23 7.58
CA LEU A 18 -12.25 -13.58 7.48
C LEU A 18 -13.01 -13.11 8.72
N ALA A 19 -13.99 -12.23 8.55
CA ALA A 19 -15.12 -12.11 9.45
C ALA A 19 -16.41 -11.99 8.62
N SER A 20 -17.26 -13.00 8.70
CA SER A 20 -18.52 -13.10 7.97
C SER A 20 -19.57 -12.15 8.56
N ILE A 21 -20.24 -11.34 7.73
CA ILE A 21 -21.60 -10.86 8.02
C ILE A 21 -22.35 -10.55 6.71
N ASP A 22 -23.52 -11.16 6.56
CA ASP A 22 -24.52 -10.88 5.54
C ASP A 22 -24.94 -9.40 5.57
N GLY A 23 -24.96 -8.76 4.40
CA GLY A 23 -25.89 -7.66 4.13
C GLY A 23 -25.29 -6.35 3.63
N ALA A 24 -25.73 -6.00 2.42
CA ALA A 24 -25.76 -4.67 1.80
C ALA A 24 -24.42 -4.10 1.32
N GLY A 25 -24.34 -3.91 0.00
CA GLY A 25 -23.18 -3.37 -0.68
C GLY A 25 -22.82 -1.98 -0.18
N ALA A 26 -21.54 -1.80 0.09
CA ALA A 26 -20.93 -0.49 0.15
C ALA A 26 -20.40 -0.16 -1.25
N ASP A 27 -20.93 0.91 -1.85
CA ASP A 27 -20.21 1.68 -2.84
C ASP A 27 -18.81 2.00 -2.26
N MET A 28 -17.79 1.23 -2.67
CA MET A 28 -16.39 1.59 -2.47
C MET A 28 -16.08 2.84 -3.32
N ALA A 29 -16.53 4.00 -2.86
CA ALA A 29 -16.05 5.26 -3.41
C ALA A 29 -14.60 5.42 -2.96
N SER A 30 -13.64 5.17 -3.86
CA SER A 30 -12.26 5.59 -3.61
C SER A 30 -12.27 7.11 -3.40
N ARG A 31 -11.72 7.54 -2.27
CA ARG A 31 -11.49 8.95 -1.96
C ARG A 31 -10.01 9.10 -1.68
N SER A 32 -9.29 9.75 -2.59
CA SER A 32 -7.94 10.20 -2.26
C SER A 32 -8.01 11.18 -1.07
N GLY A 33 -6.99 11.14 -0.21
CA GLY A 33 -6.82 12.14 0.84
C GLY A 33 -7.31 11.76 2.25
N LEU A 34 -7.87 10.57 2.51
CA LEU A 34 -8.29 10.20 3.89
C LEU A 34 -7.12 10.17 4.88
N LEU A 35 -5.92 9.93 4.37
CA LEU A 35 -4.68 9.85 5.14
C LEU A 35 -3.86 11.15 5.08
N ASP A 36 -4.29 12.17 4.35
CA ASP A 36 -3.49 13.38 4.15
C ASP A 36 -3.17 14.08 5.49
N GLY A 37 -1.91 14.50 5.62
CA GLY A 37 -1.37 15.10 6.85
C GLY A 37 -0.90 14.07 7.88
N LEU A 38 -1.13 12.78 7.66
CA LEU A 38 -0.65 11.72 8.54
C LEU A 38 0.73 11.21 8.12
N SER A 39 1.46 10.70 9.08
CA SER A 39 2.71 9.97 8.86
C SER A 39 2.81 8.80 9.82
N PHE A 40 3.36 7.70 9.34
CA PHE A 40 3.45 6.44 10.05
C PHE A 40 4.88 5.92 10.01
N ASP A 41 5.42 5.55 11.17
CA ASP A 41 6.62 4.75 11.24
C ASP A 41 6.25 3.27 11.06
N THR A 42 6.89 2.61 10.11
CA THR A 42 6.55 1.25 9.68
C THR A 42 7.77 0.35 9.80
N SER A 43 7.55 -0.84 10.33
CA SER A 43 8.53 -1.93 10.36
C SER A 43 8.02 -3.09 9.50
N MET A 44 8.85 -3.56 8.57
CA MET A 44 8.56 -4.72 7.73
C MET A 44 9.56 -5.82 8.02
N HIS A 45 9.06 -6.97 8.49
CA HIS A 45 9.85 -8.17 8.69
C HIS A 45 9.71 -9.12 7.49
N VAL A 46 10.83 -9.51 6.89
CA VAL A 46 10.88 -10.42 5.74
C VAL A 46 11.19 -11.82 6.24
N ALA A 47 10.16 -12.68 6.23
CA ALA A 47 10.25 -14.04 6.78
C ALA A 47 11.34 -14.91 6.11
N GLU A 48 11.62 -14.69 4.82
CA GLU A 48 12.57 -15.51 4.05
C GLU A 48 14.02 -15.34 4.52
N ASN A 49 14.43 -14.13 4.91
CA ASN A 49 15.81 -13.83 5.28
C ASN A 49 15.96 -13.27 6.71
N GLY A 50 14.86 -13.15 7.45
CA GLY A 50 14.82 -12.61 8.81
C GLY A 50 15.14 -11.12 8.90
N ALA A 51 15.26 -10.41 7.78
CA ALA A 51 15.59 -8.99 7.78
C ALA A 51 14.39 -8.16 8.23
N THR A 52 14.65 -7.13 9.02
CA THR A 52 13.66 -6.12 9.41
C THR A 52 14.04 -4.78 8.77
N TYR A 53 13.05 -4.12 8.20
CA TYR A 53 13.23 -2.86 7.50
C TYR A 53 12.28 -1.80 8.06
N GLU A 54 12.86 -0.73 8.57
CA GLU A 54 12.12 0.45 9.01
C GLU A 54 11.92 1.41 7.83
N SER A 55 10.77 2.07 7.78
CA SER A 55 10.49 3.18 6.87
C SER A 55 9.53 4.15 7.53
N ARG A 56 9.42 5.35 6.97
CA ARG A 56 8.35 6.29 7.29
C ARG A 56 7.49 6.50 6.05
N PHE A 57 6.19 6.34 6.22
CA PHE A 57 5.18 6.65 5.23
C PHE A 57 4.59 8.02 5.54
N SER A 58 4.41 8.84 4.51
CA SER A 58 3.82 10.17 4.60
C SER A 58 2.77 10.34 3.51
N PHE A 59 1.64 10.96 3.87
CA PHE A 59 0.53 11.21 2.98
C PHE A 59 0.24 12.72 2.95
N ARG A 60 0.17 13.30 1.76
CA ARG A 60 -0.05 14.73 1.58
C ARG A 60 -0.65 15.02 0.20
N ASP A 61 -1.74 15.78 0.18
CA ASP A 61 -2.40 16.27 -1.03
C ASP A 61 -2.69 15.14 -2.05
N GLY A 62 -3.19 13.99 -1.56
CA GLY A 62 -3.45 12.81 -2.39
C GLY A 62 -2.18 12.10 -2.88
N GLN A 63 -1.02 12.40 -2.29
CA GLN A 63 0.26 11.78 -2.61
C GLN A 63 0.80 10.97 -1.43
N PHE A 64 1.37 9.81 -1.75
CA PHE A 64 2.10 8.92 -0.85
C PHE A 64 3.60 9.08 -1.06
N TYR A 65 4.35 9.02 0.03
CA TYR A 65 5.80 8.97 0.04
C TYR A 65 6.29 7.93 1.05
N SER A 66 7.29 7.13 0.65
CA SER A 66 8.01 6.21 1.53
C SER A 66 9.49 6.56 1.50
N VAL A 67 10.06 6.89 2.66
CA VAL A 67 11.50 7.20 2.80
C VAL A 67 12.36 6.10 2.18
N ARG A 68 12.04 4.84 2.49
CA ARG A 68 12.81 3.70 2.01
C ARG A 68 12.62 3.46 0.51
N CYS A 69 11.39 3.54 -0.01
CA CYS A 69 11.16 3.37 -1.46
C CYS A 69 11.84 4.49 -2.26
N ASN A 70 11.87 5.71 -1.72
CA ASN A 70 12.61 6.80 -2.33
C ASN A 70 14.13 6.54 -2.33
N GLN A 71 14.68 6.10 -1.21
CA GLN A 71 16.12 5.79 -1.11
C GLN A 71 16.54 4.61 -2.00
N ALA A 72 15.70 3.59 -2.13
CA ALA A 72 16.04 2.37 -2.87
C ALA A 72 15.73 2.46 -4.36
N CYS A 73 14.65 3.15 -4.74
CA CYS A 73 14.07 3.07 -6.08
C CYS A 73 13.81 4.45 -6.72
N ASP A 74 14.12 5.56 -6.03
CA ASP A 74 13.78 6.93 -6.46
C ASP A 74 12.28 7.08 -6.76
N PHE A 75 11.46 6.46 -5.93
CA PHE A 75 10.01 6.35 -6.12
C PHE A 75 9.29 7.71 -6.11
N GLY A 76 9.84 8.70 -5.41
CA GLY A 76 9.24 10.03 -5.30
C GLY A 76 7.90 10.06 -4.58
N TRP A 77 7.17 11.16 -4.79
CA TRP A 77 5.77 11.31 -4.37
C TRP A 77 4.86 10.74 -5.45
N THR A 78 3.93 9.88 -5.07
CA THR A 78 3.09 9.13 -6.00
C THR A 78 1.63 9.23 -5.59
N ALA A 79 0.71 9.31 -6.55
CA ALA A 79 -0.71 9.36 -6.24
C ALA A 79 -1.16 8.12 -5.45
N TYR A 80 -2.12 8.31 -4.55
CA TYR A 80 -2.73 7.20 -3.82
C TYR A 80 -4.24 7.38 -3.72
N ASP A 81 -4.93 6.25 -3.69
CA ASP A 81 -6.33 6.15 -3.32
C ASP A 81 -6.46 5.63 -1.90
N SER A 82 -7.50 6.08 -1.19
CA SER A 82 -7.87 5.56 0.12
C SER A 82 -9.37 5.33 0.23
N TRP A 83 -9.76 4.40 1.09
CA TRP A 83 -11.16 4.13 1.40
C TRP A 83 -11.29 3.53 2.80
N GLU A 84 -12.49 3.59 3.36
CA GLU A 84 -12.84 2.86 4.58
C GLU A 84 -13.65 1.62 4.20
N GLU A 85 -13.26 0.47 4.73
CA GLU A 85 -13.96 -0.81 4.56
C GLU A 85 -13.98 -1.49 5.93
N ASP A 86 -15.17 -1.89 6.40
CA ASP A 86 -15.36 -2.56 7.69
C ASP A 86 -14.67 -1.89 8.90
N GLY A 87 -14.62 -0.55 8.90
CA GLY A 87 -13.99 0.26 9.96
C GLY A 87 -12.45 0.29 9.91
N ALA A 88 -11.84 -0.32 8.89
CA ALA A 88 -10.43 -0.21 8.59
C ALA A 88 -10.19 0.83 7.48
N THR A 89 -9.11 1.60 7.62
CA THR A 89 -8.65 2.49 6.55
C THR A 89 -7.69 1.74 5.64
N HIS A 90 -8.03 1.67 4.36
CA HIS A 90 -7.22 1.07 3.32
C HIS A 90 -6.61 2.16 2.42
N PHE A 91 -5.46 1.86 1.84
CA PHE A 91 -4.88 2.69 0.79
C PHE A 91 -4.22 1.84 -0.29
N ARG A 92 -4.15 2.40 -1.49
CA ARG A 92 -3.42 1.85 -2.63
C ARG A 92 -2.60 2.96 -3.26
N VAL A 93 -1.35 2.66 -3.58
CA VAL A 93 -0.50 3.55 -4.37
C VAL A 93 -0.75 3.27 -5.85
N GLU A 94 -1.03 4.31 -6.62
CA GLU A 94 -1.25 4.23 -8.06
C GLU A 94 0.11 4.24 -8.78
N MET A 95 0.48 3.12 -9.42
CA MET A 95 1.76 2.93 -10.10
C MET A 95 1.58 2.70 -11.60
#